data_AF-A0A968NNP7-F1
#
_entry.id   AF-A0A968NNP7-F1
#
_cell.length_a   1.000
_cell.length_b   1.000
_cell.length_c   1.000
_cell.angle_alpha   90.00
_cell.angle_beta   90.00
_cell.angle_gamma   90.00
#
_symmetry.space_group_name_H-M   'P 1'
#
loop_
_entity.id
_entity.type
_entity.pdbx_description
1 polymer ?
#
loop_
_entity_poly.entity_id
_entity_poly.type
_entity_poly.pdbx_seq_one_letter_code
_entity_poly.pdbx_strand_id
1 'polypeptide(L)'
;PIPDHPLNELYSLLGEITDEISKQGIFNYLLSDGEYFFTHCSTQLCYVVRQAPFAAAHLIDEDLTVDFRELTTANDRVAIIATTPLTDNEVWTPIQPGELLVFQDGLPVRS
;
A
#
# COMPACT_ATOMS: atom_id res chain seq x y z
N PRO A 1 -14.45 -10.78 -21.14
CA PRO A 1 -13.55 -9.73 -20.60
C PRO A 1 -14.37 -8.52 -20.15
N ILE A 2 -14.48 -8.33 -18.84
CA ILE A 2 -15.05 -7.11 -18.26
C ILE A 2 -13.99 -6.03 -18.53
N PRO A 3 -14.33 -4.90 -19.16
CA PRO A 3 -13.33 -3.90 -19.54
C PRO A 3 -12.80 -3.17 -18.30
N ASP A 4 -11.55 -2.70 -18.34
CA ASP A 4 -10.84 -1.93 -17.28
C ASP A 4 -11.49 -0.57 -16.90
N HIS A 5 -12.70 -0.30 -17.39
CA HIS A 5 -13.46 0.92 -17.09
C HIS A 5 -13.83 1.14 -15.60
N PRO A 6 -14.19 0.12 -14.80
CA PRO A 6 -14.67 0.38 -13.45
C PRO A 6 -13.55 0.85 -12.51
N LEU A 7 -12.30 0.42 -12.73
CA LEU A 7 -11.17 0.86 -11.90
C LEU A 7 -10.90 2.35 -12.09
N ASN A 8 -10.83 2.82 -13.34
CA ASN A 8 -10.52 4.22 -13.62
C ASN A 8 -11.63 5.16 -13.15
N GLU A 9 -12.90 4.74 -13.30
CA GLU A 9 -14.05 5.49 -12.78
C GLU A 9 -14.03 5.54 -11.25
N LEU A 10 -13.79 4.41 -10.59
CA LEU A 10 -13.70 4.35 -9.13
C LEU A 10 -12.51 5.16 -8.61
N TYR A 11 -11.35 5.05 -9.24
CA TYR A 11 -10.15 5.81 -8.88
C TYR A 11 -10.40 7.32 -9.01
N SER A 12 -11.02 7.74 -10.12
CA SER A 12 -11.35 9.16 -10.35
C SER A 12 -12.33 9.66 -9.29
N LEU A 13 -13.40 8.92 -9.02
CA LEU A 13 -14.39 9.26 -8.00
C LEU A 13 -13.78 9.31 -6.60
N LEU A 14 -12.94 8.34 -6.25
CA LEU A 14 -12.21 8.33 -4.98
C LEU A 14 -11.30 9.54 -4.87
N GLY A 15 -10.59 9.91 -5.94
CA GLY A 15 -9.77 11.13 -6.00
C GLY A 15 -10.58 12.38 -5.65
N GLU A 16 -11.71 12.59 -6.33
CA GLU A 16 -12.60 13.73 -6.08
C GLU A 16 -13.10 13.78 -4.62
N ILE A 17 -13.57 12.66 -4.09
CA ILE A 17 -14.05 12.57 -2.70
C ILE A 17 -12.90 12.82 -1.70
N THR A 18 -11.74 12.23 -1.98
CA THR A 18 -10.54 12.35 -1.14
C THR A 18 -10.05 13.78 -1.06
N ASP A 19 -10.05 14.50 -2.19
CA ASP A 19 -9.68 15.91 -2.26
C ASP A 19 -10.64 16.78 -1.43
N GLU A 20 -11.94 16.51 -1.47
CA GLU A 20 -12.91 17.28 -0.68
C GLU A 20 -12.76 17.04 0.83
N ILE A 21 -12.50 15.80 1.25
CA ILE A 21 -12.31 15.47 2.66
C ILE A 21 -10.97 15.99 3.19
N SER A 22 -9.88 15.83 2.43
CA SER A 22 -8.53 16.23 2.84
C SER A 22 -8.39 17.75 3.03
N LYS A 23 -9.24 18.57 2.39
CA LYS A 23 -9.34 20.02 2.67
C LYS A 23 -9.76 20.33 4.10
N GLN A 24 -10.42 19.40 4.80
CA GLN A 24 -10.88 19.59 6.17
C GLN A 24 -9.87 19.16 7.23
N GLY A 25 -8.78 18.49 6.83
CA GLY A 25 -7.73 18.04 7.75
C GLY A 25 -6.99 16.80 7.24
N ILE A 26 -6.16 16.23 8.11
CA ILE A 26 -5.37 15.04 7.79
C ILE A 26 -6.31 13.85 7.53
N PHE A 27 -6.19 13.23 6.36
CA PHE A 27 -7.02 12.12 5.93
C PHE A 27 -6.21 11.00 5.27
N ASN A 28 -5.34 10.34 6.03
CA ASN A 28 -4.71 9.11 5.57
C ASN A 28 -5.74 7.98 5.61
N TYR A 29 -5.89 7.20 4.54
CA TYR A 29 -6.74 6.02 4.56
C TYR A 29 -6.18 4.87 3.74
N LEU A 30 -6.62 3.66 4.11
CA LEU A 30 -6.48 2.44 3.36
C LEU A 30 -7.89 1.91 3.09
N LEU A 31 -8.21 1.61 1.83
CA LEU A 31 -9.54 1.17 1.40
C LEU A 31 -9.39 0.01 0.42
N SER A 32 -10.22 -1.01 0.53
CA SER A 32 -10.17 -2.15 -0.39
C SER A 32 -11.56 -2.67 -0.71
N ASP A 33 -11.74 -3.13 -1.95
CA ASP A 33 -12.92 -3.85 -2.43
C ASP A 33 -12.69 -5.37 -2.53
N GLY A 34 -11.52 -5.84 -2.08
CA GLY A 34 -11.08 -7.24 -2.16
C GLY A 34 -10.24 -7.59 -3.40
N GLU A 35 -10.23 -6.75 -4.44
CA GLU A 35 -9.38 -6.91 -5.63
C GLU A 35 -8.30 -5.82 -5.68
N TYR A 36 -8.72 -4.57 -5.45
CA TYR A 36 -7.88 -3.38 -5.41
C TYR A 36 -7.72 -2.88 -3.98
N PHE A 37 -6.55 -2.29 -3.71
CA PHE A 37 -6.23 -1.69 -2.43
C PHE A 37 -5.81 -0.24 -2.65
N PHE A 38 -6.66 0.70 -2.30
CA PHE A 38 -6.46 2.13 -2.42
C PHE A 38 -5.80 2.69 -1.15
N THR A 39 -4.89 3.63 -1.33
CA THR A 39 -4.13 4.25 -0.24
C THR A 39 -3.99 5.73 -0.52
N HIS A 40 -4.52 6.58 0.35
CA HIS A 40 -4.29 8.02 0.30
C HIS A 40 -3.37 8.48 1.42
N CYS A 41 -2.37 9.29 1.06
CA CYS A 41 -1.44 9.91 2.00
C CYS A 41 -1.71 11.41 2.09
N SER A 42 -2.20 11.91 3.22
CA SER A 42 -2.24 13.37 3.50
C SER A 42 -0.98 13.89 4.19
N THR A 43 -0.24 13.03 4.88
CA THR A 43 0.90 13.42 5.71
C THR A 43 2.10 12.51 5.52
N GLN A 44 2.02 11.30 6.06
CA GLN A 44 3.11 10.35 6.00
C GLN A 44 2.56 8.94 5.91
N LEU A 45 2.86 8.31 4.78
CA LEU A 45 2.73 6.89 4.54
C LEU A 45 3.94 6.44 3.73
N CYS A 46 4.31 5.19 3.89
CA CYS A 46 5.28 4.50 3.07
C CYS A 46 4.83 3.07 2.85
N TYR A 47 5.33 2.47 1.78
CA TYR A 47 5.07 1.07 1.49
C TYR A 47 6.33 0.32 1.13
N VAL A 48 6.30 -0.99 1.35
CA VAL A 48 7.27 -1.94 0.83
C VAL A 48 6.54 -3.07 0.15
N VAL A 49 7.06 -3.54 -0.98
CA VAL A 49 6.56 -4.73 -1.67
C VAL A 49 7.52 -5.87 -1.38
N ARG A 50 6.99 -6.95 -0.80
CA ARG A 50 7.73 -8.17 -0.49
C ARG A 50 7.23 -9.28 -1.41
N GLN A 51 8.16 -10.01 -2.00
CA GLN A 51 7.85 -11.13 -2.89
C GLN A 51 8.93 -12.20 -2.72
N ALA A 52 8.61 -13.43 -3.13
CA ALA A 52 9.58 -14.52 -3.06
C ALA A 52 10.85 -14.23 -3.87
N PRO A 53 12.04 -14.67 -3.39
CA PRO A 53 12.27 -15.30 -2.09
C PRO A 53 12.15 -14.29 -0.94
N PHE A 54 11.29 -14.57 0.05
CA PHE A 54 11.05 -13.66 1.16
C PHE A 54 12.29 -13.59 2.06
N ALA A 55 12.87 -12.39 2.18
CA ALA A 55 13.91 -12.12 3.15
C ALA A 55 13.30 -12.03 4.56
N ALA A 56 14.10 -12.36 5.58
CA ALA A 56 13.72 -12.11 6.96
C ALA A 56 13.52 -10.59 7.16
N ALA A 57 12.41 -10.20 7.79
CA ALA A 57 12.14 -8.81 8.12
C ALA A 57 12.58 -8.57 9.57
N HIS A 58 13.45 -7.58 9.77
CA HIS A 58 13.90 -7.15 11.08
C HIS A 58 13.07 -5.96 11.51
N LEU A 59 12.16 -6.15 12.47
CA LEU A 59 11.27 -5.08 12.92
C LEU A 59 12.05 -4.03 13.72
N ILE A 60 11.73 -2.75 13.49
CA ILE A 60 12.36 -1.62 14.19
C ILE A 60 11.92 -1.56 15.65
N ASP A 61 10.68 -1.96 15.93
CA ASP A 61 10.14 -2.03 17.29
C ASP A 61 10.16 -3.47 17.83
N GLU A 62 10.63 -3.59 19.08
CA GLU A 62 10.66 -4.77 19.94
C GLU A 62 11.61 -5.95 19.61
N ASP A 63 12.75 -5.77 18.92
CA ASP A 63 13.74 -6.85 18.66
C ASP A 63 13.10 -8.16 18.11
N LEU A 64 11.91 -8.06 17.51
CA LEU A 64 11.14 -9.19 17.02
C LEU A 64 11.41 -9.37 15.53
N THR A 65 12.01 -10.49 15.17
CA THR A 65 12.16 -10.90 13.77
C THR A 65 10.99 -11.79 13.39
N VAL A 66 10.19 -11.38 12.41
CA VAL A 66 9.12 -12.21 11.84
C VAL A 66 9.65 -12.89 10.59
N ASP A 67 9.65 -14.22 10.58
CA ASP A 67 10.03 -15.00 9.39
C ASP A 67 8.80 -15.26 8.52
N PHE A 68 8.70 -14.50 7.43
CA PHE A 68 7.59 -14.62 6.49
C PHE A 68 7.75 -15.80 5.50
N ARG A 69 8.91 -16.47 5.50
CA ARG A 69 9.17 -17.63 4.63
C ARG A 69 8.27 -18.81 4.96
N GLU A 70 7.82 -18.93 6.21
CA GLU A 70 6.95 -20.04 6.64
C GLU A 70 5.47 -19.83 6.27
N LEU A 71 5.09 -18.62 5.84
CA LEU A 71 3.70 -18.23 5.60
C LEU A 71 3.39 -17.96 4.12
N THR A 72 4.35 -18.18 3.22
CA THR A 72 4.25 -17.75 1.82
C THR A 72 4.74 -18.80 0.83
N THR A 73 4.21 -18.75 -0.39
CA THR A 73 4.65 -19.54 -1.54
C THR A 73 5.61 -18.76 -2.44
N ALA A 74 6.26 -19.45 -3.38
CA ALA A 74 7.20 -18.83 -4.33
C ALA A 74 6.56 -17.79 -5.27
N ASN A 75 5.23 -17.70 -5.32
CA ASN A 75 4.51 -16.74 -6.15
C ASN A 75 3.82 -15.65 -5.34
N ASP A 76 3.92 -15.69 -4.01
CA ASP A 76 3.23 -14.73 -3.16
C ASP A 76 3.94 -13.38 -3.25
N ARG A 77 3.13 -12.33 -3.26
CA ARG A 77 3.58 -10.94 -3.18
C ARG A 77 2.64 -10.18 -2.27
N VAL A 78 3.23 -9.35 -1.42
CA VAL A 78 2.53 -8.61 -0.37
C VAL A 78 3.03 -7.18 -0.38
N ALA A 79 2.13 -6.22 -0.52
CA ALA A 79 2.41 -4.82 -0.21
C ALA A 79 2.09 -4.57 1.26
N ILE A 80 3.03 -3.98 1.99
CA ILE A 80 2.82 -3.51 3.36
C ILE A 80 2.83 -1.99 3.31
N ILE A 81 1.78 -1.36 3.83
CA ILE A 81 1.64 0.09 3.93
C ILE A 81 1.60 0.47 5.41
N ALA A 82 2.41 1.44 5.81
CA ALA A 82 2.51 1.92 7.18
C ALA A 82 2.81 3.43 7.21
N THR A 83 2.58 4.09 8.35
CA THR A 83 2.91 5.51 8.56
C THR A 83 4.41 5.77 8.67
N THR A 84 5.17 4.77 9.09
CA THR A 84 6.63 4.78 9.20
C THR A 84 7.17 3.41 8.76
N PRO A 85 8.43 3.34 8.30
CA PRO A 85 9.08 2.06 8.07
C PRO A 85 8.97 1.17 9.31
N LEU A 86 8.57 -0.09 9.11
CA LEU A 86 8.50 -1.08 10.20
C LEU A 86 9.76 -1.93 10.28
N THR A 87 10.61 -1.89 9.25
CA THR A 87 11.86 -2.65 9.15
C THR A 87 13.00 -1.75 8.73
N ASP A 88 14.21 -2.02 9.22
CA ASP A 88 15.42 -1.24 8.90
C ASP A 88 16.29 -1.92 7.82
N ASN A 89 15.97 -3.17 7.47
CA ASN A 89 16.69 -3.97 6.49
C ASN A 89 15.99 -4.05 5.13
N GLU A 90 14.97 -3.20 4.90
CA GLU A 90 14.22 -3.10 3.65
C GLU A 90 14.11 -1.64 3.19
N VAL A 91 13.93 -1.43 1.88
CA VAL A 91 13.71 -0.09 1.32
C VAL A 91 12.21 0.21 1.30
N TRP A 92 11.79 1.11 2.17
CA TRP A 92 10.42 1.63 2.20
C TRP A 92 10.28 2.81 1.24
N THR A 93 9.33 2.73 0.33
CA THR A 93 9.01 3.79 -0.63
C THR A 93 8.05 4.78 0.02
N PRO A 94 8.40 6.07 0.19
CA PRO A 94 7.48 7.07 0.71
C PRO A 94 6.37 7.35 -0.31
N ILE A 95 5.13 7.49 0.19
CA ILE A 95 3.97 7.96 -0.58
C ILE A 95 3.87 9.47 -0.37
N GLN A 96 3.79 10.23 -1.44
CA GLN A 96 3.80 11.69 -1.35
C GLN A 96 2.50 12.22 -0.71
N PRO A 97 2.55 13.31 0.08
CA PRO A 97 1.34 13.98 0.53
C PRO A 97 0.46 14.43 -0.65
N GLY A 98 -0.84 14.14 -0.56
CA GLY A 98 -1.84 14.31 -1.62
C GLY A 98 -1.90 13.16 -2.63
N GLU A 99 -1.06 12.13 -2.51
CA GLU A 99 -1.05 11.02 -3.46
C GLU A 99 -2.10 9.97 -3.08
N LEU A 100 -2.91 9.59 -4.07
CA LEU A 100 -3.76 8.41 -4.05
C LEU A 100 -3.08 7.31 -4.88
N LEU A 101 -2.79 6.18 -4.27
CA LEU A 101 -2.24 5.00 -4.94
C LEU A 101 -3.27 3.87 -4.95
N VAL A 102 -3.20 3.04 -5.97
CA VAL A 102 -3.93 1.77 -6.02
C VAL A 102 -2.94 0.62 -6.19
N PHE A 103 -3.16 -0.46 -5.44
CA PHE A 103 -2.41 -1.69 -5.53
C PHE A 103 -3.30 -2.83 -6.01
N GLN A 104 -2.76 -3.70 -6.85
CA GLN A 104 -3.36 -4.97 -7.28
C GLN A 104 -2.26 -6.04 -7.28
N ASP A 105 -2.56 -7.24 -6.80
CA ASP A 105 -1.59 -8.35 -6.69
C ASP A 105 -0.26 -7.95 -5.99
N GLY A 106 -0.39 -7.04 -5.01
CA GLY A 106 0.72 -6.51 -4.21
C GLY A 106 1.67 -5.55 -4.94
N LEU A 107 1.29 -5.00 -6.11
CA LEU A 107 2.06 -3.96 -6.82
C LEU A 107 1.24 -2.69 -7.01
N PRO A 108 1.88 -1.50 -6.97
CA PRO A 108 1.22 -0.27 -7.38
C PRO A 108 0.87 -0.34 -8.88
N VAL A 109 -0.37 -0.02 -9.21
CA VAL A 109 -0.89 0.00 -10.58
C VAL A 109 -0.94 1.45 -11.06
N ARG A 110 -0.69 1.66 -12.36
CA ARG A 110 -0.94 2.96 -12.99
C ARG A 110 -2.39 3.00 -13.44
N SER A 111 -3.19 3.83 -12.78
CA SER A 111 -4.55 4.20 -13.19
C SER A 111 -4.54 5.54 -13.94
#